data_AF-A0A543PSG0-F1
#
_entry.id   AF-A0A543PSG0-F1
#
_cell.length_a   1.000
_cell.length_b   1.000
_cell.length_c   1.000
_cell.angle_alpha   90.00
_cell.angle_beta   90.00
_cell.angle_gamma   90.00
#
_symmetry.space_group_name_H-M   'P 1'
#
loop_
_entity.id
_entity.type
_entity.pdbx_description
1 polymer ?
#
loop_
_entity_poly.entity_id
_entity_poly.type
_entity_poly.pdbx_seq_one_letter_code
_entity_poly.pdbx_strand_id
1 'polypeptide(L)'
;MSDLQCAARIIVVNPPGLGDVAWLASSLAREKATAVYAADDVPDTGPVESLADDLGVPSHLGHGDLADGTSGLEEIVDRHRGETAVVVRGGGAVQPVLILVDADGQTVSPLT
;
A
#
# COMPACT_ATOMS: atom_id res chain seq x y z
N MET A 1 -24.75 11.42 -4.10
CA MET A 1 -24.01 11.12 -2.87
C MET A 1 -22.56 10.95 -3.27
N SER A 2 -21.66 11.54 -2.50
CA SER A 2 -20.36 12.04 -2.94
C SER A 2 -19.27 10.98 -2.94
N ASP A 3 -19.07 10.27 -4.06
CA ASP A 3 -17.90 9.37 -4.21
C ASP A 3 -16.56 10.13 -4.13
N LEU A 4 -16.58 11.46 -4.31
CA LEU A 4 -15.42 12.34 -4.12
C LEU A 4 -15.02 12.54 -2.65
N GLN A 5 -15.81 12.09 -1.67
CA GLN A 5 -15.56 12.28 -0.24
C GLN A 5 -14.98 11.05 0.46
N CYS A 6 -14.86 9.91 -0.21
CA CYS A 6 -14.27 8.72 0.39
C CYS A 6 -12.74 8.76 0.25
N ALA A 7 -12.05 8.91 1.37
CA ALA A 7 -10.60 8.85 1.42
C ALA A 7 -10.10 7.48 0.95
N ALA A 8 -9.08 7.47 0.10
CA ALA A 8 -8.32 6.25 -0.18
C ALA A 8 -7.38 5.97 0.99
N ARG A 9 -7.30 4.70 1.41
CA ARG A 9 -6.40 4.25 2.47
C ARG A 9 -5.22 3.52 1.84
N ILE A 10 -4.07 4.16 1.80
CA ILE A 10 -2.85 3.57 1.22
C ILE A 10 -1.92 3.16 2.35
N ILE A 11 -1.66 1.86 2.47
CA ILE A 11 -0.68 1.32 3.41
C ILE A 11 0.65 1.21 2.69
N VAL A 12 1.63 2.02 3.09
CA VAL A 12 2.96 1.99 2.52
C VAL A 12 3.85 1.04 3.31
N VAL A 13 4.45 0.09 2.60
CA VAL A 13 5.44 -0.86 3.10
C VAL A 13 6.74 -0.64 2.34
N ASN A 14 7.88 -0.71 3.03
CA ASN A 14 9.20 -0.67 2.40
C ASN A 14 9.90 -2.03 2.52
N PRO A 15 10.93 -2.31 1.71
CA PRO A 15 11.61 -3.61 1.70
C PRO A 15 12.07 -4.12 3.08
N PRO A 16 12.60 -3.28 3.99
CA PRO A 16 12.95 -3.76 5.34
C PRO A 16 11.75 -4.32 6.14
N GLY A 17 10.54 -3.82 5.88
CA GLY A 17 9.30 -4.30 6.51
C GLY A 17 8.80 -5.65 5.95
N LEU A 18 9.34 -6.12 4.83
CA LEU A 18 9.01 -7.43 4.24
C LEU A 18 9.84 -8.58 4.82
N GLY A 19 10.71 -8.32 5.80
CA GLY A 19 11.55 -9.35 6.41
C GLY A 19 10.77 -10.42 7.19
N ASP A 20 9.56 -10.09 7.65
CA ASP A 20 8.62 -11.02 8.29
C ASP A 20 7.22 -10.85 7.69
N VAL A 21 7.01 -11.48 6.52
CA VAL A 21 5.77 -11.38 5.75
C VAL A 21 4.57 -11.90 6.55
N ALA A 22 4.73 -12.98 7.30
CA ALA A 22 3.66 -13.57 8.08
C ALA A 22 3.18 -12.62 9.20
N TRP A 23 4.12 -11.99 9.92
CA TRP A 23 3.79 -10.96 10.89
C TRP A 23 3.11 -9.75 10.23
N LEU A 24 3.66 -9.29 9.10
CA LEU A 24 3.09 -8.17 8.36
C LEU A 24 1.65 -8.45 7.92
N ALA A 25 1.40 -9.58 7.26
CA ALA A 25 0.06 -10.01 6.85
C ALA A 25 -0.90 -10.07 8.04
N SER A 26 -0.46 -10.60 9.19
CA SER A 26 -1.27 -10.62 10.41
C SER A 26 -1.61 -9.23 10.92
N SER A 27 -0.70 -8.25 10.82
CA SER A 27 -0.96 -6.87 11.21
C SER A 27 -1.94 -6.18 10.24
N LEU A 28 -1.83 -6.48 8.94
CA LEU A 28 -2.64 -5.88 7.89
C LEU A 28 -4.03 -6.55 7.72
N ALA A 29 -4.24 -7.75 8.27
CA ALA A 29 -5.49 -8.50 8.15
C ALA A 29 -6.73 -7.71 8.62
N ARG A 30 -6.56 -6.77 9.56
CA ARG A 30 -7.66 -5.91 10.07
C ARG A 30 -7.96 -4.72 9.17
N GLU A 31 -7.03 -4.36 8.29
CA GLU A 31 -7.11 -3.19 7.42
C GLU A 31 -7.93 -3.42 6.15
N LYS A 32 -8.31 -4.70 5.90
CA LYS A 32 -9.12 -5.12 4.75
C LYS A 32 -8.57 -4.59 3.42
N ALA A 33 -7.27 -4.80 3.21
CA ALA A 33 -6.65 -4.50 1.92
C ALA A 33 -7.39 -5.23 0.79
N THR A 34 -7.51 -4.59 -0.37
CA THR A 34 -8.16 -5.16 -1.56
C THR A 34 -7.16 -5.48 -2.67
N ALA A 35 -5.94 -4.93 -2.61
CA ALA A 35 -4.84 -5.21 -3.53
C ALA A 35 -3.47 -4.86 -2.92
N VAL A 36 -2.41 -5.46 -3.45
CA VAL A 36 -1.01 -5.13 -3.17
C VAL A 36 -0.32 -4.67 -4.46
N TYR A 37 0.36 -3.52 -4.43
CA TYR A 37 1.13 -2.98 -5.55
C TYR A 37 2.61 -2.94 -5.20
N ALA A 38 3.49 -3.24 -6.14
CA ALA A 38 4.93 -3.08 -6.01
C ALA A 38 5.46 -2.08 -7.03
N ALA A 39 6.25 -1.12 -6.57
CA ALA A 39 7.01 -0.21 -7.42
C ALA A 39 8.20 -0.93 -8.08
N ASP A 40 8.73 -0.34 -9.15
CA ASP A 40 9.87 -0.88 -9.91
C ASP A 40 11.19 -0.86 -9.12
N ASP A 41 11.27 -0.02 -8.08
CA ASP A 41 12.45 0.12 -7.23
C ASP A 41 12.50 -0.89 -6.06
N VAL A 42 11.54 -1.83 -6.01
CA VAL A 42 11.51 -2.94 -5.06
C VAL A 42 12.39 -4.09 -5.59
N PRO A 43 13.49 -4.44 -4.89
CA PRO A 43 14.51 -5.34 -5.44
C PRO A 43 14.11 -6.83 -5.46
N ASP A 44 13.18 -7.25 -4.59
CA ASP A 44 12.68 -8.62 -4.51
C ASP A 44 11.15 -8.60 -4.37
N THR A 45 10.47 -9.14 -5.38
CA THR A 45 9.01 -9.20 -5.43
C THR A 45 8.43 -10.45 -4.79
N GLY A 46 9.25 -11.47 -4.49
CA GLY A 46 8.76 -12.73 -3.89
C GLY A 46 8.05 -12.51 -2.54
N PRO A 47 8.58 -11.70 -1.62
CA PRO A 47 7.89 -11.34 -0.39
C PRO A 47 6.59 -10.55 -0.62
N VAL A 48 6.50 -9.79 -1.72
CA VAL A 48 5.28 -9.03 -2.08
C VAL A 48 4.18 -9.97 -2.56
N GLU A 49 4.53 -10.94 -3.40
CA GLU A 49 3.60 -11.99 -3.83
C GLU A 49 3.11 -12.81 -2.64
N SER A 50 4.03 -13.22 -1.75
CA SER A 50 3.68 -13.95 -0.52
C SER A 50 2.74 -13.14 0.39
N LEU A 51 2.96 -11.83 0.52
CA LEU A 51 2.08 -10.95 1.28
C LEU A 51 0.67 -10.87 0.68
N ALA A 52 0.57 -10.77 -0.64
CA ALA A 52 -0.72 -10.72 -1.33
C ALA A 52 -1.47 -12.05 -1.20
N ASP A 53 -0.76 -13.18 -1.30
CA ASP A 53 -1.31 -14.52 -1.08
C ASP A 53 -1.84 -14.69 0.35
N ASP A 54 -1.06 -14.28 1.36
CA ASP A 54 -1.47 -14.36 2.79
C ASP A 54 -2.67 -13.44 3.10
N LEU A 55 -2.79 -12.30 2.42
CA LEU A 55 -3.93 -11.40 2.52
C LEU A 55 -5.14 -11.86 1.69
N GLY A 56 -4.94 -12.80 0.76
CA GLY A 56 -5.99 -13.29 -0.14
C GLY A 56 -6.42 -12.26 -1.19
N VAL A 57 -5.50 -11.41 -1.67
CA VAL A 57 -5.76 -10.30 -2.59
C VAL A 57 -4.84 -10.36 -3.81
N PRO A 58 -5.19 -9.72 -4.94
CA PRO A 58 -4.29 -9.65 -6.09
C PRO A 58 -3.03 -8.84 -5.81
N SER A 59 -1.91 -9.29 -6.39
CA SER A 59 -0.66 -8.53 -6.49
C SER A 59 -0.48 -7.90 -7.87
N HIS A 60 0.07 -6.68 -7.89
CA HIS A 60 0.42 -5.93 -9.10
C HIS A 60 1.88 -5.51 -9.01
N LEU A 61 2.76 -6.25 -9.70
CA LEU A 61 4.19 -6.01 -9.69
C LEU A 61 4.61 -5.06 -10.82
N GLY A 62 5.69 -4.30 -10.58
CA GLY A 62 6.28 -3.43 -11.60
C GLY A 62 5.36 -2.28 -12.01
N HIS A 63 4.73 -1.62 -11.05
CA HIS A 63 3.76 -0.55 -11.29
C HIS A 63 4.42 0.83 -11.50
N GLY A 64 5.70 0.88 -11.88
CA GLY A 64 6.42 2.13 -12.07
C GLY A 64 6.85 2.77 -10.74
N ASP A 65 6.95 4.10 -10.75
CA ASP A 65 7.27 4.90 -9.56
C ASP A 65 6.00 5.16 -8.73
N LEU A 66 6.05 4.78 -7.45
CA LEU A 66 4.97 4.94 -6.47
C LEU A 66 5.38 5.84 -5.30
N ALA A 67 6.40 6.69 -5.47
CA ALA A 67 6.75 7.71 -4.49
C ALA A 67 5.62 8.74 -4.30
N ASP A 68 5.67 9.50 -3.20
CA ASP A 68 4.65 10.50 -2.90
C ASP A 68 4.61 11.60 -3.99
N GLY A 69 3.40 11.95 -4.45
CA GLY A 69 3.20 12.95 -5.50
C GLY A 69 3.51 12.48 -6.92
N THR A 70 3.67 11.17 -7.13
CA THR A 70 3.82 10.57 -8.47
C THR A 70 2.46 10.20 -9.06
N SER A 71 2.38 10.19 -10.39
CA SER A 71 1.15 9.80 -11.08
C SER A 71 0.76 8.34 -10.82
N GLY A 72 1.75 7.45 -10.63
CA GLY A 72 1.50 6.05 -10.29
C GLY A 72 0.76 5.90 -8.96
N LEU A 73 1.16 6.66 -7.93
CA LEU A 73 0.46 6.67 -6.65
C LEU A 73 -0.93 7.32 -6.76
N GLU A 74 -1.07 8.41 -7.52
CA GLU A 74 -2.35 9.09 -7.75
C GLU A 74 -3.38 8.16 -8.43
N GLU A 75 -2.96 7.36 -9.42
CA GLU A 75 -3.81 6.37 -10.07
C GLU A 75 -4.32 5.30 -9.10
N ILE A 76 -3.46 4.82 -8.18
CA ILE A 76 -3.85 3.86 -7.14
C ILE A 76 -4.86 4.51 -6.17
N VAL A 77 -4.60 5.75 -5.74
CA VAL A 77 -5.50 6.51 -4.87
C VAL A 77 -6.88 6.65 -5.51
N ASP A 78 -6.95 7.05 -6.78
CA ASP A 78 -8.22 7.24 -7.46
C ASP A 78 -8.96 5.92 -7.69
N ARG A 79 -8.24 4.82 -7.93
CA ARG A 79 -8.84 3.48 -8.04
C ARG A 79 -9.41 2.98 -6.72
N HIS A 80 -8.76 3.28 -5.60
CA HIS A 80 -9.05 2.71 -4.28
C HIS A 80 -9.74 3.70 -3.33
N ARG A 81 -10.49 4.67 -3.87
CA ARG A 81 -11.32 5.56 -3.04
C ARG A 81 -12.33 4.76 -2.24
N GLY A 82 -12.31 4.94 -0.91
CA GLY A 82 -13.16 4.19 0.02
C GLY A 82 -12.67 2.77 0.32
N GLU A 83 -11.54 2.35 -0.25
CA GLU A 83 -10.91 1.05 -0.03
C GLU A 83 -9.50 1.20 0.55
N THR A 84 -8.90 0.06 0.93
CA THR A 84 -7.52 -0.01 1.40
C THR A 84 -6.66 -0.73 0.37
N ALA A 85 -5.55 -0.12 -0.04
CA ALA A 85 -4.54 -0.77 -0.87
C ALA A 85 -3.18 -0.76 -0.17
N VAL A 86 -2.39 -1.81 -0.37
CA VAL A 86 -1.00 -1.87 0.09
C VAL A 86 -0.10 -1.47 -1.07
N VAL A 87 0.84 -0.56 -0.82
CA VAL A 87 1.86 -0.13 -1.75
C VAL A 87 3.23 -0.46 -1.17
N VAL A 88 3.96 -1.32 -1.86
CA VAL A 88 5.35 -1.64 -1.60
C VAL A 88 6.21 -0.78 -2.50
N ARG A 89 7.06 0.06 -1.90
CA ARG A 89 7.97 0.95 -2.65
C ARG A 89 9.32 1.05 -1.96
N GLY A 90 10.35 1.50 -2.67
CA GLY A 90 11.66 1.76 -2.10
C GLY A 90 11.62 2.66 -0.85
N GLY A 91 12.55 2.43 0.07
CA GLY A 91 12.64 3.18 1.32
C GLY A 91 13.31 2.38 2.43
N GLY A 92 13.60 3.06 3.54
CA GLY A 92 14.34 2.49 4.68
C GLY A 92 13.51 2.19 5.92
N ALA A 93 12.19 2.45 5.90
CA ALA A 93 11.36 2.22 7.08
C ALA A 93 11.06 0.73 7.27
N VAL A 94 11.11 0.27 8.52
CA VAL A 94 10.70 -1.09 8.88
C VAL A 94 9.20 -1.15 9.15
N GLN A 95 8.66 -0.12 9.80
CA GLN A 95 7.24 -0.08 10.14
C GLN A 95 6.44 0.48 8.97
N PRO A 96 5.32 -0.18 8.59
CA PRO A 96 4.43 0.35 7.59
C PRO A 96 3.70 1.59 8.11
N VAL A 97 3.30 2.46 7.19
CA VAL A 97 2.52 3.67 7.50
C VAL A 97 1.21 3.67 6.72
N LEU A 98 0.17 4.20 7.35
CA LEU A 98 -1.10 4.49 6.70
C LEU A 98 -1.07 5.92 6.18
N ILE A 99 -1.40 6.05 4.90
CA ILE A 99 -1.61 7.30 4.20
C ILE A 99 -3.11 7.39 3.88
N LEU A 100 -3.77 8.43 4.38
CA LEU A 100 -5.12 8.79 3.99
C LEU A 100 -5.04 9.88 2.93
N VAL A 101 -5.66 9.65 1.77
CA VAL A 101 -5.72 10.63 0.69
C VAL A 101 -7.17 10.94 0.37
N ASP A 102 -7.56 12.20 0.55
CA ASP A 102 -8.90 12.72 0.24
C ASP A 102 -8.82 14.05 -0.53
N ALA A 103 -9.95 14.75 -0.66
CA ALA A 103 -10.01 16.03 -1.35
C ALA A 103 -9.29 17.17 -0.62
N ASP A 104 -9.04 17.03 0.68
CA ASP A 104 -8.40 18.03 1.53
C ASP A 104 -6.88 17.82 1.61
N GLY A 105 -6.39 16.63 1.26
CA GLY A 105 -4.97 16.35 1.04
C GLY A 105 -4.55 14.97 1.53
N GLN A 106 -3.31 14.89 2.00
CA GLN A 106 -2.68 13.64 2.46
C GLN A 106 -2.37 13.73 3.97
N THR A 107 -2.81 12.72 4.72
CA THR A 107 -2.43 12.54 6.14
C THR A 107 -1.66 11.23 6.31
N VAL A 108 -0.54 11.28 7.02
CA VAL A 108 0.30 10.10 7.29
C VAL A 108 0.24 9.75 8.78
N SER A 109 0.03 8.49 9.10
CA SER A 109 0.01 7.97 10.47
C SER A 109 0.65 6.59 10.57
N PRO A 110 1.23 6.21 11.71
CA PRO A 110 1.65 4.82 11.95
C PRO A 110 0.47 3.85 11.87
N LEU A 111 0.73 2.59 11.47
CA LEU A 111 -0.21 1.49 11.65
C LEU A 111 -0.21 1.06 13.13
N THR A 112 -1.40 1.06 13.74
CA THR A 112 -1.63 0.72 15.16
C THR A 112 -1.94 -0.74 15.39
#